data_AF-A0A955FH53-F1
#
_entry.id   AF-A0A955FH53-F1
#
_cell.length_a   1.000
_cell.length_b   1.000
_cell.length_c   1.000
_cell.angle_alpha   90.00
_cell.angle_beta   90.00
_cell.angle_gamma   90.00
#
_symmetry.space_group_name_H-M   'P 1'
#
loop_
_entity.id
_entity.type
_entity.pdbx_description
1 polymer ?
#
loop_
_entity_poly.entity_id
_entity_poly.type
_entity_poly.pdbx_seq_one_letter_code
_entity_poly.pdbx_strand_id
1 'polypeptide(L)'
;MGLLNNKKQQLEVTVSTNTLLKITLFLLGTIFTLRVIENMRHPLTLVFVSFFLALALNPVVTSLSSKLKSKSRVQATAMAYAIVVSVLVSFFAIIVPPLINQTTEFIREVPATLSDIESQDSALGDFVRRYELEEQIGNFASDWSRNLGSVQGPVLNTANRIFANVISIVTVLVLTFMMLVEGPRWLDSIWKHTPTDKRSKYQKVAKKMYRVVTSYVNGQVIVATIGAAFSLVALL
;
A
#
# COMPACT_ATOMS: atom_id res chain seq x y z
N MET A 1 -81.62 17.46 -14.23
CA MET A 1 -81.07 18.58 -13.41
C MET A 1 -80.34 17.98 -12.24
N GLY A 2 -79.02 18.22 -12.11
CA GLY A 2 -78.23 17.74 -10.97
C GLY A 2 -76.79 17.38 -11.35
N LEU A 3 -75.96 18.41 -11.52
CA LEU A 3 -74.53 18.35 -11.80
C LEU A 3 -73.78 17.67 -10.64
N LEU A 4 -73.16 16.50 -10.86
CA LEU A 4 -72.12 15.99 -9.96
C LEU A 4 -70.75 16.16 -10.61
N ASN A 5 -70.27 17.38 -10.39
CA ASN A 5 -68.94 17.92 -10.58
C ASN A 5 -67.85 16.96 -10.05
N ASN A 6 -67.30 16.10 -10.91
CA ASN A 6 -66.17 15.25 -10.59
C ASN A 6 -64.87 16.08 -10.66
N LYS A 7 -64.60 16.85 -9.60
CA LYS A 7 -63.29 17.48 -9.40
C LYS A 7 -62.27 16.37 -9.20
N LYS A 8 -61.46 16.10 -10.23
CA LYS A 8 -60.18 15.40 -10.08
C LYS A 8 -59.38 16.17 -9.02
N GLN A 9 -59.35 15.67 -7.79
CA GLN A 9 -58.43 16.13 -6.76
C GLN A 9 -57.03 15.74 -7.25
N GLN A 10 -56.37 16.69 -7.92
CA GLN A 10 -54.94 16.61 -8.12
C GLN A 10 -54.34 16.68 -6.72
N LEU A 11 -53.97 15.52 -6.18
CA LEU A 11 -53.14 15.41 -4.98
C LEU A 11 -51.80 16.02 -5.35
N GLU A 12 -51.69 17.35 -5.25
CA GLU A 12 -50.41 18.03 -5.22
C GLU A 12 -49.69 17.50 -3.98
N VAL A 13 -48.82 16.51 -4.21
CA VAL A 13 -47.86 16.05 -3.22
C VAL A 13 -46.90 17.22 -2.99
N THR A 14 -47.31 18.14 -2.12
CA THR A 14 -46.51 19.27 -1.68
C THR A 14 -45.45 18.70 -0.75
N VAL A 15 -44.38 18.18 -1.36
CA VAL A 15 -43.22 17.71 -0.61
C VAL A 15 -42.65 18.92 0.12
N SER A 16 -42.86 18.97 1.43
CA SER A 16 -42.36 20.03 2.29
C SER A 16 -40.85 20.21 2.07
N THR A 17 -40.40 21.46 1.90
CA THR A 17 -38.98 21.82 1.73
C THR A 17 -38.11 21.22 2.84
N ASN A 18 -38.66 21.06 4.04
CA ASN A 18 -37.98 20.44 5.18
C ASN A 18 -37.72 18.94 4.98
N THR A 19 -38.62 18.23 4.30
CA THR A 19 -38.45 16.80 3.97
C THR A 19 -37.42 16.65 2.85
N LEU A 20 -37.46 17.50 1.83
CA LEU A 20 -36.44 17.53 0.78
C LEU A 20 -35.05 17.86 1.34
N LEU A 21 -34.95 18.84 2.25
CA LEU A 21 -33.70 19.20 2.92
C LEU A 21 -33.16 18.04 3.76
N LYS A 22 -34.01 17.38 4.57
CA LYS A 22 -33.58 16.23 5.38
C LYS A 22 -33.10 15.07 4.52
N ILE A 23 -33.82 14.74 3.45
CA ILE A 23 -33.42 13.68 2.52
C ILE A 23 -32.10 14.04 1.84
N THR A 24 -31.95 15.28 1.36
CA THR A 24 -30.71 15.73 0.72
C THR A 24 -29.53 15.70 1.69
N LEU A 25 -29.72 16.16 2.92
CA LEU A 25 -28.66 16.19 3.94
C LEU A 25 -28.29 14.77 4.39
N PHE A 26 -29.26 13.86 4.47
CA PHE A 26 -29.01 12.44 4.72
C PHE A 26 -28.24 11.77 3.58
N LEU A 27 -28.61 12.05 2.32
CA LEU A 27 -27.90 11.55 1.14
C LEU A 27 -26.47 12.09 1.09
N LEU A 28 -26.27 13.39 1.30
CA LEU A 28 -24.95 14.00 1.37
C LEU A 28 -24.11 13.43 2.51
N GLY A 29 -24.70 13.25 3.70
CA GLY A 29 -24.02 12.63 4.85
C GLY A 29 -23.62 11.17 4.56
N THR A 30 -24.47 10.42 3.88
CA THR A 30 -24.18 9.03 3.47
C THR A 30 -23.03 8.98 2.47
N ILE A 31 -23.08 9.80 1.40
CA ILE A 31 -22.02 9.89 0.39
C ILE A 31 -20.70 10.32 1.03
N PHE A 32 -20.73 11.33 1.90
CA PHE A 32 -19.56 11.79 2.63
C PHE A 32 -18.95 10.68 3.48
N THR A 33 -19.77 9.96 4.24
CA THR A 33 -19.30 8.84 5.09
C THR A 33 -18.67 7.73 4.26
N LEU A 34 -19.31 7.32 3.15
CA LEU A 34 -18.75 6.32 2.24
C LEU A 34 -17.40 6.74 1.66
N ARG A 35 -17.28 8.00 1.24
CA ARG A 35 -16.03 8.54 0.67
C ARG A 35 -14.91 8.65 1.69
N VAL A 36 -15.24 8.98 2.94
CA VAL A 36 -14.27 8.94 4.06
C VAL A 36 -13.79 7.50 4.27
N ILE A 37 -14.70 6.52 4.33
CA ILE A 37 -14.34 5.11 4.52
C ILE A 37 -13.44 4.61 3.40
N GLU A 38 -13.72 4.96 2.14
CA GLU A 38 -12.89 4.60 0.99
C GLU A 38 -11.48 5.19 1.10
N ASN A 39 -11.36 6.47 1.45
CA ASN A 39 -10.07 7.13 1.60
C ASN A 39 -9.26 6.62 2.81
N MET A 40 -9.93 6.09 3.85
CA MET A 40 -9.27 5.51 5.01
C MET A 40 -8.67 4.12 4.75
N ARG A 41 -9.08 3.42 3.68
CA ARG A 41 -8.59 2.06 3.38
C ARG A 41 -7.08 2.00 3.25
N HIS A 42 -6.47 2.94 2.53
CA HIS A 42 -5.02 2.92 2.30
C HIS A 42 -4.23 3.17 3.60
N PRO A 43 -4.47 4.24 4.39
CA PRO A 43 -3.83 4.41 5.69
C PRO A 43 -4.06 3.24 6.66
N LEU A 44 -5.28 2.69 6.73
CA LEU A 44 -5.58 1.51 7.56
C LEU A 44 -4.77 0.30 7.14
N THR A 45 -4.58 0.10 5.83
CA THR A 45 -3.74 -0.97 5.29
C THR A 45 -2.28 -0.77 5.70
N LEU A 46 -1.74 0.46 5.60
CA LEU A 46 -0.37 0.74 6.04
C LEU A 46 -0.19 0.46 7.53
N VAL A 47 -1.14 0.89 8.37
CA VAL A 47 -1.15 0.62 9.83
C VAL A 47 -1.22 -0.88 10.12
N PHE A 48 -2.04 -1.62 9.37
CA PHE A 48 -2.18 -3.06 9.54
C PHE A 48 -0.89 -3.79 9.14
N VAL A 49 -0.34 -3.49 7.96
CA VAL A 49 0.93 -4.06 7.50
C VAL A 49 2.06 -3.71 8.48
N SER A 50 2.12 -2.46 8.94
CA SER A 50 3.14 -2.03 9.88
C SER A 50 3.05 -2.72 11.23
N PHE A 51 1.83 -3.00 11.69
CA PHE A 51 1.58 -3.76 12.92
C PHE A 51 2.10 -5.19 12.81
N PHE A 52 1.77 -5.90 11.73
CA PHE A 52 2.27 -7.25 11.51
C PHE A 52 3.80 -7.28 11.36
N LEU A 53 4.37 -6.32 10.65
CA LEU A 53 5.81 -6.19 10.53
C LEU A 53 6.47 -5.89 11.89
N ALA A 54 5.85 -5.07 12.76
CA ALA A 54 6.34 -4.81 14.11
C ALA A 54 6.33 -6.08 14.97
N LEU A 55 5.28 -6.91 14.86
CA LEU A 55 5.24 -8.21 15.53
C LEU A 55 6.36 -9.14 15.05
N ALA A 56 6.62 -9.17 13.73
CA ALA A 56 7.70 -9.95 13.14
C ALA A 56 9.08 -9.52 13.64
N LEU A 57 9.33 -8.20 13.67
CA LEU A 57 10.63 -7.64 14.04
C LEU A 57 10.88 -7.64 15.55
N ASN A 58 9.83 -7.65 16.39
CA ASN A 58 10.01 -7.53 17.84
C ASN A 58 10.93 -8.60 18.46
N PRO A 59 10.83 -9.91 18.14
CA PRO A 59 11.76 -10.92 18.64
C PRO A 59 13.22 -10.67 18.22
N VAL A 60 13.45 -10.23 16.99
CA VAL A 60 14.79 -9.92 16.47
C VAL A 60 15.37 -8.73 17.23
N VAL A 61 14.57 -7.66 17.37
CA VAL A 61 14.99 -6.43 18.06
C VAL A 61 15.21 -6.66 19.55
N THR A 62 14.35 -7.42 20.23
CA THR A 62 14.51 -7.75 21.66
C THR A 62 15.70 -8.69 21.89
N SER A 63 15.96 -9.64 20.99
CA SER A 63 17.15 -10.51 21.06
C SER A 63 18.44 -9.72 20.85
N LEU A 64 18.44 -8.77 19.91
CA LEU A 64 19.59 -7.90 19.67
C LEU A 64 19.83 -6.94 20.85
N SER A 65 18.76 -6.32 21.35
CA SER A 65 18.76 -5.44 22.52
C SER A 65 19.27 -6.15 23.79
N SER A 66 18.83 -7.40 24.03
CA SER A 66 19.27 -8.17 25.20
C SER A 66 20.73 -8.63 25.13
N LYS A 67 21.24 -8.95 23.93
CA LYS A 67 22.67 -9.28 23.73
C LYS A 67 23.61 -8.10 23.95
N LEU A 68 23.13 -6.88 23.70
CA LEU A 68 23.95 -5.66 23.74
C LEU A 68 24.25 -5.13 25.17
N LYS A 69 23.78 -5.78 26.25
CA LYS A 69 24.10 -5.47 27.67
C LYS A 69 24.22 -3.96 28.00
N SER A 70 23.43 -3.10 27.37
CA SER A 70 23.51 -1.66 27.65
C SER A 70 22.75 -1.34 28.94
N LYS A 71 23.45 -0.70 29.89
CA LYS A 71 22.98 -0.40 31.25
C LYS A 71 21.77 0.55 31.34
N SER A 72 21.29 1.09 30.21
CA SER A 72 20.11 1.96 30.16
C SER A 72 19.13 1.49 29.08
N ARG A 73 17.86 1.26 29.47
CA ARG A 73 16.76 0.92 28.55
C ARG A 73 16.65 1.90 27.36
N VAL A 74 17.04 3.16 27.56
CA VAL A 74 17.00 4.20 26.53
C VAL A 74 18.06 3.97 25.45
N GLN A 75 19.28 3.58 25.83
CA GLN A 75 20.37 3.29 24.89
C GLN A 75 20.10 2.02 24.09
N ALA A 76 19.51 1.00 24.71
CA ALA A 76 19.13 -0.22 24.02
C ALA A 76 18.07 0.02 22.94
N THR A 77 17.06 0.88 23.23
CA THR A 77 16.05 1.30 22.25
C THR A 77 16.64 2.18 21.16
N ALA A 78 17.52 3.14 21.49
CA ALA A 78 18.16 4.03 20.51
C ALA A 78 19.14 3.28 19.57
N MET A 79 19.87 2.29 20.08
CA MET A 79 20.76 1.46 19.27
C MET A 79 19.99 0.50 18.36
N ALA A 80 18.96 -0.16 18.91
CA ALA A 80 18.04 -0.96 18.10
C ALA A 80 17.41 -0.12 16.98
N TYR A 81 17.06 1.12 17.29
CA TYR A 81 16.58 2.09 16.32
C TYR A 81 17.61 2.41 15.23
N ALA A 82 18.86 2.72 15.60
CA ALA A 82 19.92 3.00 14.64
C ALA A 82 20.16 1.81 13.69
N ILE A 83 20.11 0.58 14.20
CA ILE A 83 20.28 -0.64 13.39
C ILE A 83 19.12 -0.81 12.40
N VAL A 84 17.88 -0.65 12.86
CA VAL A 84 16.71 -0.74 11.98
C VAL A 84 16.76 0.34 10.91
N VAL A 85 17.00 1.61 11.27
CA VAL A 85 17.12 2.71 10.29
C VAL A 85 18.24 2.44 9.29
N SER A 86 19.40 1.96 9.75
CA SER A 86 20.52 1.64 8.87
C SER A 86 20.16 0.55 7.87
N VAL A 87 19.53 -0.54 8.30
CA VAL A 87 19.11 -1.63 7.41
C VAL A 87 18.12 -1.12 6.36
N LEU A 88 17.20 -0.25 6.75
CA LEU A 88 16.20 0.30 5.85
C LEU A 88 16.79 1.27 4.82
N VAL A 89 17.64 2.21 5.27
CA VAL A 89 18.34 3.14 4.37
C VAL A 89 19.19 2.35 3.37
N SER A 90 19.92 1.32 3.82
CA SER A 90 20.69 0.45 2.94
C SER A 90 19.80 -0.31 1.95
N PHE A 91 18.68 -0.86 2.38
CA PHE A 91 17.74 -1.56 1.50
C PHE A 91 17.23 -0.66 0.37
N PHE A 92 16.77 0.55 0.69
CA PHE A 92 16.30 1.50 -0.33
C PHE A 92 17.43 1.99 -1.22
N ALA A 93 18.61 2.27 -0.66
CA ALA A 93 19.77 2.69 -1.44
C ALA A 93 20.20 1.63 -2.46
N ILE A 94 19.99 0.34 -2.16
CA ILE A 94 20.32 -0.76 -3.07
C ILE A 94 19.22 -1.00 -4.11
N ILE A 95 17.94 -0.94 -3.73
CA ILE A 95 16.83 -1.33 -4.63
C ILE A 95 16.33 -0.18 -5.50
N VAL A 96 16.24 1.05 -4.97
CA VAL A 96 15.61 2.16 -5.68
C VAL A 96 16.38 2.56 -6.95
N PRO A 97 17.73 2.72 -6.93
CA PRO A 97 18.44 3.15 -8.12
C PRO A 97 18.37 2.14 -9.29
N PRO A 98 18.59 0.82 -9.09
CA PRO A 98 18.41 -0.16 -10.16
C PRO A 98 17.00 -0.18 -10.71
N LEU A 99 15.97 -0.06 -9.86
CA LEU A 99 14.58 -0.04 -10.29
C LEU A 99 14.28 1.16 -11.20
N ILE A 100 14.81 2.35 -10.86
CA ILE A 100 14.69 3.55 -11.69
C ILE A 100 15.41 3.37 -13.02
N ASN A 101 16.65 2.85 -12.99
CA ASN A 101 17.46 2.65 -14.19
C ASN A 101 16.80 1.64 -15.14
N GLN A 102 16.42 0.46 -14.64
CA GLN A 102 15.75 -0.59 -15.42
C GLN A 102 14.44 -0.10 -16.03
N THR A 103 13.64 0.63 -15.26
CA THR A 103 12.39 1.21 -15.77
C THR A 103 12.66 2.25 -16.86
N THR A 104 13.67 3.09 -16.68
CA THR A 104 14.04 4.13 -17.66
C THR A 104 14.58 3.51 -18.94
N GLU A 105 15.39 2.46 -18.83
CA GLU A 105 15.95 1.69 -19.94
C GLU A 105 14.84 0.98 -20.72
N PHE A 106 13.94 0.27 -20.04
CA PHE A 106 12.77 -0.36 -20.66
C PHE A 106 11.91 0.65 -21.46
N ILE A 107 11.63 1.83 -20.89
CA ILE A 107 10.85 2.86 -21.59
C ILE A 107 11.55 3.34 -22.87
N ARG A 108 12.89 3.38 -22.87
CA ARG A 108 13.72 3.81 -24.01
C ARG A 108 13.91 2.71 -25.06
N GLU A 109 13.99 1.46 -24.65
CA GLU A 109 14.25 0.32 -25.54
C GLU A 109 13.00 -0.17 -26.30
N VAL A 110 11.80 0.05 -25.76
CA VAL A 110 10.55 -0.40 -26.40
C VAL A 110 10.39 0.13 -27.84
N PRO A 111 10.55 1.43 -28.14
CA PRO A 111 10.47 1.93 -29.51
C PRO A 111 11.54 1.34 -30.44
N ALA A 112 12.78 1.21 -29.94
CA ALA A 112 13.90 0.67 -30.73
C ALA A 112 13.66 -0.82 -31.07
N THR A 113 13.13 -1.58 -30.11
CA THR A 113 12.77 -3.00 -30.32
C THR A 113 11.66 -3.13 -31.36
N LEU A 114 10.69 -2.21 -31.40
CA LEU A 114 9.61 -2.23 -32.38
C LEU A 114 10.09 -1.89 -33.80
N SER A 115 11.01 -0.92 -33.95
CA SER A 115 11.61 -0.61 -35.26
C SER A 115 12.52 -1.74 -35.78
N ASP A 116 13.15 -2.49 -34.89
CA ASP A 116 13.99 -3.64 -35.26
C ASP A 116 13.13 -4.84 -35.73
N ILE A 117 11.92 -5.01 -35.19
CA ILE A 117 10.98 -6.07 -35.62
C ILE A 117 10.44 -5.79 -37.03
N GLU A 118 10.23 -4.52 -37.39
CA GLU A 118 9.74 -4.11 -38.71
C GLU A 118 10.81 -4.32 -39.81
N SER A 119 12.09 -4.21 -39.44
CA SER A 119 13.21 -4.29 -40.38
C SER A 119 13.89 -5.67 -40.46
N GLN A 120 13.62 -6.59 -39.53
CA GLN A 120 14.19 -7.94 -39.55
C GLN A 120 13.33 -8.96 -40.32
N ASP A 121 14.00 -9.83 -41.09
CA ASP A 121 13.47 -11.10 -41.60
C ASP A 121 13.34 -12.13 -40.45
N SER A 122 12.42 -11.85 -39.54
CA SER A 122 12.06 -12.73 -38.42
C SER A 122 10.63 -13.23 -38.59
N ALA A 123 10.29 -14.35 -37.96
CA ALA A 123 8.92 -14.88 -37.97
C ALA A 123 7.88 -13.85 -37.46
N LEU A 124 8.32 -12.91 -36.61
CA LEU A 124 7.49 -11.78 -36.15
C LEU A 124 7.38 -10.69 -37.22
N GLY A 125 8.47 -10.31 -37.88
CA GLY A 125 8.45 -9.36 -39.01
C GLY A 125 7.60 -9.86 -40.19
N ASP A 126 7.66 -11.16 -40.50
CA ASP A 126 6.80 -11.79 -41.50
C ASP A 126 5.33 -11.78 -41.11
N PHE A 127 5.02 -11.94 -39.83
CA PHE A 127 3.65 -11.84 -39.33
C PHE A 127 3.13 -10.41 -39.44
N VAL A 128 3.94 -9.42 -39.07
CA VAL A 128 3.60 -7.99 -39.19
C VAL A 128 3.29 -7.64 -40.64
N ARG A 129 4.16 -8.02 -41.59
CA ARG A 129 3.99 -7.77 -43.03
C ARG A 129 2.79 -8.51 -43.62
N ARG A 130 2.55 -9.76 -43.19
CA ARG A 130 1.42 -10.59 -43.67
C ARG A 130 0.05 -10.02 -43.28
N TYR A 131 -0.04 -9.35 -42.14
CA TYR A 131 -1.28 -8.78 -41.61
C TYR A 131 -1.38 -7.25 -41.77
N GLU A 132 -0.45 -6.63 -42.52
CA GLU A 132 -0.40 -5.17 -42.77
C GLU A 132 -0.43 -4.35 -41.46
N LEU A 133 0.30 -4.83 -40.44
CA LEU A 133 0.34 -4.21 -39.12
C LEU A 133 1.43 -3.12 -39.02
N GLU A 134 2.18 -2.82 -40.08
CA GLU A 134 3.27 -1.83 -40.03
C GLU A 134 2.76 -0.46 -39.57
N GLU A 135 1.64 0.01 -40.14
CA GLU A 135 1.07 1.31 -39.78
C GLU A 135 0.59 1.33 -38.32
N GLN A 136 0.04 0.23 -37.82
CA GLN A 136 -0.42 0.13 -36.42
C GLN A 136 0.76 0.11 -35.44
N ILE A 137 1.85 -0.56 -35.80
CA ILE A 137 3.07 -0.62 -34.99
C ILE A 137 3.80 0.73 -35.02
N GLY A 138 3.91 1.36 -36.19
CA GLY A 138 4.47 2.70 -36.34
C GLY A 138 3.66 3.76 -35.58
N ASN A 139 2.32 3.69 -35.67
CA ASN A 139 1.44 4.55 -34.88
C ASN A 139 1.61 4.31 -33.38
N PHE A 140 1.63 3.05 -32.92
CA PHE A 140 1.87 2.71 -31.53
C PHE A 140 3.23 3.18 -31.02
N ALA A 141 4.31 3.00 -31.81
CA ALA A 141 5.65 3.48 -31.46
C ALA A 141 5.72 5.01 -31.42
N SER A 142 5.03 5.69 -32.34
CA SER A 142 4.95 7.16 -32.37
C SER A 142 4.12 7.74 -31.22
N ASP A 143 3.03 7.06 -30.84
CA ASP A 143 2.19 7.43 -29.70
C ASP A 143 2.88 7.09 -28.38
N TRP A 144 3.61 5.98 -28.33
CA TRP A 144 4.51 5.65 -27.23
C TRP A 144 5.61 6.71 -27.11
N SER A 145 6.24 7.14 -28.21
CA SER A 145 7.25 8.20 -28.15
C SER A 145 6.66 9.60 -27.90
N ARG A 146 5.40 9.88 -28.23
CA ARG A 146 4.75 11.17 -27.92
C ARG A 146 4.26 11.22 -26.47
N ASN A 147 3.50 10.21 -26.07
CA ASN A 147 2.96 10.09 -24.72
C ASN A 147 4.05 9.72 -23.71
N LEU A 148 5.07 8.94 -24.12
CA LEU A 148 6.16 8.45 -23.29
C LEU A 148 7.58 8.93 -23.61
N GLY A 149 7.88 9.23 -24.87
CA GLY A 149 9.18 9.76 -25.30
C GLY A 149 9.35 11.27 -25.11
N SER A 150 8.26 12.03 -24.86
CA SER A 150 8.41 13.22 -24.04
C SER A 150 8.73 12.71 -22.63
N VAL A 151 10.03 12.71 -22.29
CA VAL A 151 10.62 12.16 -21.05
C VAL A 151 9.93 12.65 -19.75
N GLN A 152 8.99 13.60 -19.85
CA GLN A 152 8.20 14.17 -18.77
C GLN A 152 6.81 13.56 -18.54
N GLY A 153 6.25 12.69 -19.39
CA GLY A 153 4.89 12.18 -19.18
C GLY A 153 4.84 10.95 -18.27
N PRO A 154 5.34 9.79 -18.72
CA PRO A 154 5.13 8.50 -18.06
C PRO A 154 6.40 7.93 -17.43
N VAL A 155 7.60 8.41 -17.78
CA VAL A 155 8.74 8.35 -16.85
C VAL A 155 8.34 9.10 -15.58
N LEU A 156 7.72 10.28 -15.69
CA LEU A 156 7.20 11.01 -14.54
C LEU A 156 6.03 10.29 -13.87
N ASN A 157 5.09 9.71 -14.61
CA ASN A 157 3.98 8.99 -14.00
C ASN A 157 4.43 7.69 -13.31
N THR A 158 5.40 6.98 -13.89
CA THR A 158 5.99 5.77 -13.32
C THR A 158 6.93 6.11 -12.17
N ALA A 159 7.74 7.16 -12.30
CA ALA A 159 8.53 7.72 -11.20
C ALA A 159 7.61 8.19 -10.07
N ASN A 160 6.48 8.82 -10.35
CA ASN A 160 5.48 9.21 -9.35
C ASN A 160 4.88 7.98 -8.67
N ARG A 161 4.58 6.90 -9.40
CA ARG A 161 4.10 5.63 -8.81
C ARG A 161 5.17 4.96 -7.94
N ILE A 162 6.40 4.87 -8.42
CA ILE A 162 7.55 4.34 -7.66
C ILE A 162 7.77 5.20 -6.43
N PHE A 163 7.76 6.52 -6.57
CA PHE A 163 7.95 7.48 -5.48
C PHE A 163 6.82 7.40 -4.46
N ALA A 164 5.56 7.32 -4.90
CA ALA A 164 4.42 7.08 -4.02
C ALA A 164 4.54 5.76 -3.27
N ASN A 165 4.96 4.68 -3.94
CA ASN A 165 5.21 3.39 -3.31
C ASN A 165 6.37 3.47 -2.31
N VAL A 166 7.47 4.16 -2.64
CA VAL A 166 8.58 4.40 -1.71
C VAL A 166 8.09 5.15 -0.48
N ILE A 167 7.27 6.19 -0.64
CA ILE A 167 6.64 6.90 0.49
C ILE A 167 5.78 5.94 1.32
N SER A 168 4.96 5.11 0.69
CA SER A 168 4.13 4.12 1.41
C SER A 168 4.99 3.13 2.19
N ILE A 169 6.08 2.62 1.62
CA ILE A 169 7.00 1.70 2.30
C ILE A 169 7.69 2.42 3.45
N VAL A 170 8.23 3.63 3.23
CA VAL A 170 8.82 4.46 4.29
C VAL A 170 7.80 4.71 5.41
N THR A 171 6.55 4.99 5.08
CA THR A 171 5.47 5.20 6.04
C THR A 171 5.20 3.93 6.86
N VAL A 172 5.09 2.76 6.21
CA VAL A 172 4.95 1.46 6.90
C VAL A 172 6.10 1.26 7.88
N LEU A 173 7.33 1.54 7.46
CA LEU A 173 8.51 1.37 8.29
C LEU A 173 8.54 2.33 9.49
N VAL A 174 8.18 3.60 9.29
CA VAL A 174 8.05 4.59 10.37
C VAL A 174 6.95 4.19 11.36
N LEU A 175 5.80 3.71 10.87
CA LEU A 175 4.72 3.22 11.73
C LEU A 175 5.13 1.96 12.49
N THR A 176 5.79 1.01 11.83
CA THR A 176 6.36 -0.19 12.47
C THR A 176 7.31 0.19 13.58
N PHE A 177 8.17 1.18 13.34
CA PHE A 177 9.08 1.72 14.33
C PHE A 177 8.33 2.35 15.51
N MET A 178 7.37 3.25 15.27
CA MET A 178 6.54 3.87 16.30
C MET A 178 5.84 2.81 17.15
N MET A 179 5.28 1.77 16.53
CA MET A 179 4.64 0.64 17.21
C MET A 179 5.62 -0.15 18.08
N LEU A 180 6.87 -0.32 17.65
CA LEU A 180 7.87 -1.05 18.41
C LEU A 180 8.37 -0.27 19.64
N VAL A 181 8.49 1.06 19.51
CA VAL A 181 8.97 1.94 20.59
C VAL A 181 7.85 2.29 21.57
N GLU A 182 6.69 2.69 21.06
CA GLU A 182 5.57 3.16 21.88
C GLU A 182 4.60 2.05 22.24
N GLY A 183 4.67 0.88 21.61
CA GLY A 183 3.80 -0.26 21.87
C GLY A 183 3.61 -0.59 23.36
N PRO A 184 4.68 -0.66 24.19
CA PRO A 184 4.55 -0.85 25.63
C PRO A 184 3.75 0.27 26.31
N ARG A 185 3.99 1.54 25.93
CA ARG A 185 3.27 2.70 26.50
C ARG A 185 1.80 2.68 26.12
N TRP A 186 1.48 2.32 24.87
CA TRP A 186 0.08 2.19 24.42
C TRP A 186 -0.64 1.07 25.17
N LEU A 187 0.00 -0.08 25.33
CA LEU A 187 -0.55 -1.20 26.12
C LEU A 187 -0.77 -0.81 27.59
N ASP A 188 0.18 -0.13 28.22
CA ASP A 188 0.03 0.35 29.60
C ASP A 188 -1.14 1.32 29.74
N SER A 189 -1.32 2.23 28.78
CA SER A 189 -2.47 3.13 28.73
C SER A 189 -3.80 2.39 28.55
N ILE A 190 -3.86 1.36 27.71
CA ILE A 190 -5.05 0.50 27.55
C ILE A 190 -5.37 -0.19 28.88
N TRP A 191 -4.36 -0.74 29.54
CA TRP A 191 -4.56 -1.41 30.82
C TRP A 191 -5.03 -0.45 31.90
N LYS A 192 -4.55 0.81 31.92
CA LYS A 192 -5.00 1.85 32.87
C LYS A 192 -6.51 2.10 32.82
N HIS A 193 -7.11 2.05 31.63
CA HIS A 193 -8.56 2.25 31.44
C HIS A 193 -9.38 0.96 31.61
N THR A 194 -8.72 -0.18 31.81
CA THR A 194 -9.39 -1.47 32.01
C THR A 194 -9.71 -1.69 33.50
N PRO A 195 -10.93 -2.12 33.85
CA PRO A 195 -11.31 -2.49 35.21
C PRO A 195 -10.32 -3.48 35.86
N THR A 196 -9.92 -3.20 37.10
CA THR A 196 -8.85 -3.91 37.82
C THR A 196 -9.18 -5.37 38.12
N ASP A 197 -10.46 -5.68 38.34
CA ASP A 197 -11.01 -7.02 38.57
C ASP A 197 -10.77 -7.98 37.40
N LYS A 198 -10.83 -7.48 36.16
CA LYS A 198 -10.66 -8.30 34.94
C LYS A 198 -9.30 -8.15 34.27
N ARG A 199 -8.50 -7.15 34.65
CA ARG A 199 -7.19 -6.83 34.03
C ARG A 199 -6.27 -8.05 33.91
N SER A 200 -6.12 -8.85 34.98
CA SER A 200 -5.23 -10.03 34.97
C SER A 200 -5.68 -11.09 33.96
N LYS A 201 -6.99 -11.34 33.85
CA LYS A 201 -7.55 -12.28 32.87
C LYS A 201 -7.30 -11.80 31.44
N TYR A 202 -7.57 -10.53 31.16
CA TYR A 202 -7.36 -9.95 29.82
C TYR A 202 -5.89 -9.88 29.43
N GLN A 203 -4.99 -9.54 30.35
CA GLN A 203 -3.54 -9.57 30.09
C GLN A 203 -3.03 -10.98 29.75
N LYS A 204 -3.53 -12.01 30.45
CA LYS A 204 -3.19 -13.42 30.12
C LYS A 204 -3.64 -13.80 28.72
N VAL A 205 -4.87 -13.43 28.33
CA VAL A 205 -5.40 -13.72 26.99
C VAL A 205 -4.63 -12.94 25.92
N ALA A 206 -4.43 -11.63 26.12
CA ALA A 206 -3.67 -10.78 25.21
C ALA A 206 -2.25 -11.30 24.99
N LYS A 207 -1.55 -11.76 26.05
CA LYS A 207 -0.22 -12.36 25.94
C LYS A 207 -0.22 -13.67 25.16
N LYS A 208 -1.27 -14.50 25.30
CA LYS A 208 -1.43 -15.72 24.49
C LYS A 208 -1.68 -15.39 23.03
N MET A 209 -2.60 -14.47 22.74
CA MET A 209 -2.89 -14.01 21.37
C MET A 209 -1.63 -13.43 20.72
N TYR A 210 -0.94 -12.53 21.42
CA TYR A 210 0.31 -11.94 20.98
C TYR A 210 1.34 -13.00 20.58
N ARG A 211 1.52 -14.04 21.42
CA ARG A 211 2.45 -15.13 21.13
C ARG A 211 2.05 -15.93 19.89
N VAL A 212 0.77 -16.28 19.74
CA VAL A 212 0.27 -17.04 18.59
C VAL A 212 0.46 -16.24 17.30
N VAL A 213 0.01 -14.98 17.29
CA VAL A 213 0.15 -14.11 16.11
C VAL A 213 1.61 -13.89 15.77
N THR A 214 2.44 -13.55 16.75
CA THR A 214 3.88 -13.34 16.53
C THR A 214 4.57 -14.60 16.00
N SER A 215 4.21 -15.79 16.52
CA SER A 215 4.81 -17.04 16.04
C SER A 215 4.40 -17.36 14.60
N TYR A 216 3.13 -17.14 14.24
CA TYR A 216 2.65 -17.31 12.87
C TYR A 216 3.36 -16.37 11.89
N VAL A 217 3.45 -15.08 12.24
CA VAL A 217 4.09 -14.08 11.38
C VAL A 217 5.57 -14.38 11.19
N ASN A 218 6.29 -14.74 12.25
CA ASN A 218 7.70 -15.15 12.11
C ASN A 218 7.85 -16.41 11.25
N GLY A 219 6.93 -17.37 11.36
CA GLY A 219 6.87 -18.53 10.46
C GLY A 219 6.74 -18.09 9.00
N GLN A 220 5.83 -17.16 8.70
CA GLN A 220 5.65 -16.65 7.34
C GLN A 220 6.86 -15.88 6.81
N VAL A 221 7.53 -15.10 7.66
CA VAL A 221 8.76 -14.40 7.26
C VAL A 221 9.88 -15.40 6.92
N ILE A 222 10.02 -16.48 7.69
CA ILE A 222 10.98 -17.55 7.39
C ILE A 222 10.66 -18.21 6.04
N VAL A 223 9.39 -18.58 5.82
CA VAL A 223 8.94 -19.18 4.54
C VAL A 223 9.22 -18.23 3.37
N ALA A 224 8.88 -16.94 3.52
CA ALA A 224 9.12 -15.92 2.51
C ALA A 224 10.62 -15.72 2.24
N THR A 225 11.47 -15.76 3.27
CA THR A 225 12.91 -15.62 3.12
C THR A 225 13.51 -16.81 2.38
N ILE A 226 13.07 -18.02 2.70
CA ILE A 226 13.48 -19.24 1.98
C ILE A 226 13.06 -19.14 0.51
N GLY A 227 11.81 -18.79 0.24
CA GLY A 227 11.32 -18.61 -1.13
C GLY A 227 12.08 -17.54 -1.90
N ALA A 228 12.39 -16.40 -1.26
CA ALA A 228 13.20 -15.34 -1.84
C ALA A 228 14.62 -15.81 -2.18
N ALA A 229 15.26 -16.59 -1.29
CA ALA A 229 16.59 -17.14 -1.54
C ALA A 229 16.59 -18.10 -2.75
N PHE A 230 15.61 -19.00 -2.84
CA PHE A 230 15.47 -19.89 -4.00
C PHE A 230 15.21 -19.12 -5.30
N SER A 231 14.37 -18.10 -5.26
CA SER A 231 14.09 -17.25 -6.41
C SER A 231 15.34 -16.50 -6.89
N LEU A 232 16.15 -15.98 -5.96
CA LEU A 232 17.41 -15.32 -6.27
C LEU A 232 18.42 -16.27 -6.92
N VAL A 233 18.52 -17.51 -6.43
CA VAL A 233 19.38 -18.55 -7.03
C VAL A 233 18.87 -18.96 -8.41
N ALA A 234 17.56 -18.96 -8.65
CA ALA A 234 16.98 -19.29 -9.95
C ALA A 234 17.14 -18.16 -11.00
N LEU A 235 17.28 -16.92 -10.54
CA LEU A 235 17.41 -15.73 -11.40
C LEU A 235 18.88 -15.40 -11.75
N LEU A 236 19.83 -15.87 -10.93
CA LEU A 236 21.28 -15.84 -11.19
C LEU A 236 21.71 -16.99 -12.09
#